data_AF-J4D7X4-F1
#
_entry.id   AF-J4D7X4-F1
#
_cell.length_a   1.000
_cell.length_b   1.000
_cell.length_c   1.000
_cell.angle_alpha   90.00
_cell.angle_beta   90.00
_cell.angle_gamma   90.00
#
_symmetry.space_group_name_H-M   'P 1'
#
loop_
_entity.id
_entity.type
_entity.pdbx_description
1 polymer ?
#
loop_
_entity_poly.entity_id
_entity_poly.type
_entity_poly.pdbx_seq_one_letter_code
_entity_poly.pdbx_strand_id
1 'polypeptide(L)'
;MADKNLTEAEKKFLAFDWSSSSEWQTYFSNLYPTPDASKLPKFKRTWFRRNVDSTLAEDSTVGDPVSPKKETTSSQQSSTPKMPHTKFFERYQNKTRLPLLKELVLRFELVLLIGFVMSVFVVITSKFKAPGTENLVKNCVNVSRSFFIIFLFVRVLRERGLPKMKMEYFNSLSNDQYVQSLMYSISFISVPPKALYYAPQLVTSLLCLSSLYKEHPSLFPRLLQIQKVKEIMTKVDQNGYFLCKLRAHLEVAILPYLVLLGFTGRGGIMPLFLYVSFLKFKINSKDVYMMNTLKGVHLKILNGLSNPKVPAVVKNMYQRAVKSLELYFTGRRR
;
A
#
# COMPACT_ATOMS: atom_id res chain seq x y z
N MET A 1 -51.15 1.86 -11.75
CA MET A 1 -51.58 0.46 -11.94
C MET A 1 -50.37 -0.42 -12.26
N ALA A 2 -49.60 -0.84 -11.25
CA ALA A 2 -48.47 -1.76 -11.44
C ALA A 2 -48.31 -2.79 -10.30
N ASP A 3 -49.31 -2.94 -9.41
CA ASP A 3 -49.19 -3.79 -8.22
C ASP A 3 -49.63 -5.25 -8.43
N LYS A 4 -49.90 -5.66 -9.67
CA LYS A 4 -50.53 -6.96 -9.94
C LYS A 4 -49.61 -8.14 -10.24
N ASN A 5 -48.29 -7.94 -10.33
CA ASN A 5 -47.34 -9.05 -10.57
C ASN A 5 -46.03 -8.91 -9.74
N LEU A 6 -46.10 -8.43 -8.49
CA LEU A 6 -44.94 -8.47 -7.58
C LEU A 6 -45.03 -9.68 -6.66
N THR A 7 -43.96 -10.45 -6.62
CA THR A 7 -43.78 -11.61 -5.73
C THR A 7 -43.83 -11.14 -4.27
N GLU A 8 -44.25 -11.99 -3.34
CA GLU A 8 -44.31 -11.64 -1.91
C GLU A 8 -42.96 -11.14 -1.37
N ALA A 9 -41.86 -11.73 -1.83
CA ALA A 9 -40.50 -11.30 -1.50
C ALA A 9 -40.16 -9.88 -2.00
N GLU A 10 -40.71 -9.46 -3.14
CA GLU A 10 -40.49 -8.14 -3.72
C GLU A 10 -41.30 -7.07 -2.98
N LYS A 11 -42.50 -7.42 -2.51
CA LYS A 11 -43.29 -6.56 -1.62
C LYS A 11 -42.59 -6.34 -0.28
N LYS A 12 -41.99 -7.41 0.30
CA LYS A 12 -41.18 -7.31 1.52
C LYS A 12 -39.92 -6.46 1.31
N PHE A 13 -39.26 -6.56 0.15
CA PHE A 13 -38.09 -5.74 -0.17
C PHE A 13 -38.43 -4.24 -0.24
N LEU A 14 -39.56 -3.88 -0.85
CA LEU A 14 -40.02 -2.48 -0.91
C LEU A 14 -40.48 -1.94 0.44
N ALA A 15 -41.08 -2.79 1.28
CA ALA A 15 -41.53 -2.42 2.62
C ALA A 15 -40.41 -2.42 3.68
N PHE A 16 -39.20 -2.91 3.34
CA PHE A 16 -38.10 -2.99 4.28
C PHE A 16 -37.53 -1.61 4.61
N ASP A 17 -37.42 -1.30 5.90
CA ASP A 17 -36.86 -0.03 6.35
C ASP A 17 -35.33 -0.07 6.39
N TRP A 18 -34.73 0.33 5.27
CA TRP A 18 -33.29 0.41 5.08
C TRP A 18 -32.59 1.42 6.00
N SER A 19 -33.32 2.39 6.54
CA SER A 19 -32.73 3.44 7.37
C SER A 19 -32.55 2.99 8.82
N SER A 20 -33.45 2.14 9.32
CA SER A 20 -33.43 1.63 10.70
C SER A 20 -32.62 0.34 10.89
N SER A 21 -32.29 -0.38 9.81
CA SER A 21 -31.49 -1.61 9.90
C SER A 21 -30.01 -1.33 10.19
N SER A 22 -29.58 -1.54 11.43
CA SER A 22 -28.19 -1.42 11.89
C SER A 22 -27.23 -2.36 11.15
N GLU A 23 -27.70 -3.56 10.79
CA GLU A 23 -26.93 -4.57 10.05
C GLU A 23 -26.67 -4.14 8.59
N TRP A 24 -27.68 -3.55 7.93
CA TRP A 24 -27.50 -2.97 6.60
C TRP A 24 -26.53 -1.78 6.63
N GLN A 25 -26.66 -0.88 7.62
CA GLN A 25 -25.76 0.27 7.75
C GLN A 25 -24.30 -0.18 7.95
N THR A 26 -24.08 -1.22 8.75
CA THR A 26 -22.75 -1.81 8.99
C THR A 26 -22.21 -2.47 7.72
N TYR A 27 -23.05 -3.20 6.97
CA TYR A 27 -22.65 -3.78 5.69
C TYR A 27 -22.30 -2.69 4.66
N PHE A 28 -23.12 -1.64 4.56
CA PHE A 28 -22.92 -0.53 3.64
C PHE A 28 -21.65 0.26 3.96
N SER A 29 -21.36 0.53 5.24
CA SER A 29 -20.11 1.20 5.65
C SER A 29 -18.85 0.38 5.35
N ASN A 30 -18.99 -0.95 5.25
CA ASN A 30 -17.90 -1.88 4.95
C ASN A 30 -17.71 -2.15 3.44
N LEU A 31 -18.63 -1.69 2.58
CA LEU A 31 -18.46 -1.79 1.13
C LEU A 31 -17.42 -0.77 0.65
N TYR A 32 -16.24 -1.27 0.24
CA TYR A 32 -15.19 -0.45 -0.36
C TYR A 32 -14.84 -0.89 -1.79
N PRO A 33 -14.82 0.03 -2.79
CA PRO A 33 -15.16 1.45 -2.67
C PRO A 33 -16.67 1.68 -2.45
N THR A 34 -17.04 2.83 -1.86
CA THR A 34 -18.45 3.21 -1.67
C THR A 34 -19.17 3.13 -3.02
N PRO A 35 -20.25 2.33 -3.13
CA PRO A 35 -20.89 2.12 -4.41
C PRO A 35 -21.56 3.41 -4.89
N ASP A 36 -21.43 3.67 -6.19
CA ASP A 36 -22.16 4.75 -6.87
C ASP A 36 -23.68 4.55 -6.68
N ALA A 37 -24.44 5.65 -6.60
CA ALA A 37 -25.88 5.62 -6.29
C ALA A 37 -26.66 4.76 -7.30
N SER A 38 -26.18 4.71 -8.54
CA SER A 38 -26.69 3.86 -9.63
C SER A 38 -26.61 2.35 -9.33
N LYS A 39 -25.66 1.91 -8.49
CA LYS A 39 -25.40 0.49 -8.18
C LYS A 39 -25.95 0.08 -6.82
N LEU A 40 -26.45 1.03 -6.03
CA LEU A 40 -26.95 0.82 -4.68
C LEU A 40 -28.15 -0.15 -4.60
N PRO A 41 -29.11 -0.15 -5.55
CA PRO A 41 -30.19 -1.14 -5.59
C PRO A 41 -29.69 -2.59 -5.71
N LYS A 42 -28.61 -2.82 -6.45
CA LYS A 42 -28.01 -4.15 -6.60
C LYS A 42 -27.46 -4.67 -5.27
N PHE A 43 -26.74 -3.84 -4.51
CA PHE A 43 -26.20 -4.22 -3.21
C PHE A 43 -27.30 -4.46 -2.17
N LYS A 44 -28.36 -3.65 -2.19
CA LYS A 44 -29.55 -3.87 -1.36
C LYS A 44 -30.19 -5.22 -1.66
N ARG A 45 -30.41 -5.57 -2.93
CA ARG A 45 -30.97 -6.88 -3.34
C ARG A 45 -30.09 -8.05 -2.92
N THR A 46 -28.77 -7.96 -3.13
CA THR A 46 -27.85 -9.03 -2.71
C THR A 46 -27.82 -9.21 -1.20
N TRP A 47 -27.88 -8.12 -0.43
CA TRP A 47 -27.90 -8.18 1.02
C TRP A 47 -29.23 -8.70 1.57
N PHE A 48 -30.36 -8.22 1.03
CA PHE A 48 -31.70 -8.69 1.41
C PHE A 48 -31.85 -10.18 1.18
N ARG A 49 -31.37 -10.67 0.03
CA ARG A 49 -31.39 -12.10 -0.31
C ARG A 49 -30.60 -12.97 0.66
N ARG A 50 -29.48 -12.45 1.17
CA ARG A 50 -28.59 -13.19 2.06
C ARG A 50 -29.01 -13.14 3.53
N ASN A 51 -29.70 -12.08 3.95
CA ASN A 51 -29.94 -11.81 5.37
C ASN A 51 -31.42 -11.74 5.77
N VAL A 52 -32.34 -11.53 4.82
CA VAL A 52 -33.77 -11.34 5.13
C VAL A 52 -34.66 -12.36 4.42
N ASP A 53 -34.59 -12.46 3.08
CA ASP A 53 -35.44 -13.39 2.33
C ASP A 53 -34.73 -13.91 1.08
N SER A 54 -34.33 -15.18 1.11
CA SER A 54 -33.59 -15.84 0.03
C SER A 54 -34.42 -16.14 -1.22
N THR A 55 -35.74 -15.93 -1.16
CA THR A 55 -36.66 -16.19 -2.28
C THR A 55 -36.71 -15.06 -3.32
N LEU A 56 -36.00 -13.95 -3.08
CA LEU A 56 -35.86 -12.86 -4.05
C LEU A 56 -35.07 -13.31 -5.29
N ALA A 57 -35.69 -13.24 -6.47
CA ALA A 57 -35.07 -13.63 -7.74
C ALA A 57 -33.79 -12.83 -8.01
N GLU A 58 -32.77 -13.51 -8.56
CA GLU A 58 -31.44 -12.94 -8.82
C GLU A 58 -31.47 -11.78 -9.84
N ASP A 59 -32.52 -11.75 -10.67
CA ASP A 59 -32.71 -10.85 -11.80
C ASP A 59 -33.75 -9.76 -11.52
N SER A 60 -34.36 -9.73 -10.32
CA SER A 60 -35.48 -8.83 -9.98
C SER A 60 -35.07 -7.36 -10.10
N THR A 61 -35.67 -6.59 -11.00
CA THR A 61 -35.39 -5.15 -11.26
C THR A 61 -36.11 -4.19 -10.30
N VAL A 62 -36.66 -4.72 -9.21
CA VAL A 62 -37.44 -3.95 -8.24
C VAL A 62 -36.53 -2.93 -7.52
N GLY A 63 -36.89 -1.65 -7.63
CA GLY A 63 -36.15 -0.52 -7.03
C GLY A 63 -35.06 0.10 -7.90
N ASP A 64 -34.93 -0.31 -9.17
CA ASP A 64 -34.04 0.37 -10.11
C ASP A 64 -34.65 1.73 -10.53
N PRO A 65 -33.85 2.82 -10.62
CA PRO A 65 -34.33 4.10 -11.09
C PRO A 65 -34.77 3.98 -12.56
N VAL A 66 -36.00 4.39 -12.86
CA VAL A 66 -36.55 4.39 -14.22
C VAL A 66 -35.67 5.26 -15.12
N SER A 67 -34.83 4.63 -15.95
CA SER A 67 -34.10 5.29 -17.04
C SER A 67 -34.59 4.72 -18.37
N PRO A 68 -34.96 5.58 -19.34
CA PRO A 68 -35.45 5.13 -20.63
C PRO A 68 -34.33 4.44 -21.42
N LYS A 69 -34.69 3.35 -22.11
CA LYS A 69 -33.86 2.56 -23.02
C LYS A 69 -32.92 3.43 -23.88
N LYS A 70 -31.62 3.11 -23.89
CA LYS A 70 -30.76 3.25 -25.06
C LYS A 70 -29.53 2.32 -25.00
N GLU A 71 -29.57 1.38 -25.93
CA GLU A 71 -28.50 0.82 -26.76
C GLU A 71 -27.08 0.63 -26.23
N THR A 72 -26.67 -0.62 -26.36
CA THR A 72 -25.37 -1.24 -26.18
C THR A 72 -24.25 -0.53 -26.94
N THR A 73 -23.21 -0.08 -26.24
CA THR A 73 -21.85 -0.05 -26.80
C THR A 73 -20.86 -0.37 -25.69
N SER A 74 -20.15 -1.48 -25.86
CA SER A 74 -19.12 -1.97 -24.95
C SER A 74 -17.93 -1.01 -24.97
N SER A 75 -17.56 -0.48 -23.81
CA SER A 75 -16.21 0.03 -23.55
C SER A 75 -15.79 -0.42 -22.15
N GLN A 76 -14.90 -1.40 -22.10
CA GLN A 76 -14.25 -1.86 -20.88
C GLN A 76 -13.32 -0.75 -20.36
N GLN A 77 -13.79 0.03 -19.39
CA GLN A 77 -12.93 0.85 -18.54
C GLN A 77 -12.35 -0.03 -17.43
N SER A 78 -11.06 -0.33 -17.56
CA SER A 78 -10.22 -0.88 -16.50
C SER A 78 -10.08 0.17 -15.39
N SER A 79 -10.76 -0.06 -14.27
CA SER A 79 -10.59 0.73 -13.05
C SER A 79 -9.24 0.40 -12.41
N THR A 80 -8.26 1.27 -12.62
CA THR A 80 -7.06 1.32 -11.80
C THR A 80 -7.44 1.73 -10.37
N PRO A 81 -6.88 1.12 -9.32
CA PRO A 81 -7.15 1.53 -7.94
C PRO A 81 -6.57 2.93 -7.72
N LYS A 82 -7.44 3.94 -7.63
CA LYS A 82 -7.05 5.28 -7.19
C LYS A 82 -6.66 5.22 -5.71
N MET A 83 -5.46 5.75 -5.39
CA MET A 83 -5.07 6.01 -4.01
C MET A 83 -6.09 6.95 -3.34
N PRO A 84 -6.35 6.78 -2.03
CA PRO A 84 -7.34 7.57 -1.33
C PRO A 84 -6.84 9.01 -1.17
N HIS A 85 -7.33 9.91 -2.03
CA HIS A 85 -7.26 11.35 -1.76
C HIS A 85 -8.12 11.64 -0.53
N THR A 86 -7.47 11.84 0.61
CA THR A 86 -8.14 12.29 1.83
C THR A 86 -8.33 13.82 1.80
N LYS A 87 -9.58 14.21 2.05
CA LYS A 87 -10.17 15.54 1.86
C LYS A 87 -9.70 16.63 2.85
N PHE A 88 -8.44 16.60 3.30
CA PHE A 88 -7.96 17.59 4.28
C PHE A 88 -7.70 18.96 3.65
N PHE A 89 -7.15 19.00 2.42
CA PHE A 89 -6.91 20.27 1.74
C PHE A 89 -8.19 20.99 1.32
N GLU A 90 -9.30 20.28 1.11
CA GLU A 90 -10.61 20.91 0.86
C GLU A 90 -11.10 21.69 2.08
N ARG A 91 -10.86 21.21 3.31
CA ARG A 91 -11.33 21.87 4.53
C ARG A 91 -10.44 23.04 4.97
N TYR A 92 -9.21 23.15 4.45
CA TYR A 92 -8.28 24.27 4.68
C TYR A 92 -8.20 25.25 3.50
N GLN A 93 -8.96 25.02 2.42
CA GLN A 93 -8.94 25.83 1.20
C GLN A 93 -9.44 27.28 1.40
N ASN A 94 -10.02 27.59 2.56
CA ASN A 94 -10.73 28.84 2.82
C ASN A 94 -9.93 29.93 3.57
N LYS A 95 -8.61 29.78 3.72
CA LYS A 95 -7.73 30.83 4.29
C LYS A 95 -6.68 31.25 3.27
N THR A 96 -6.78 32.50 2.82
CA THR A 96 -6.07 33.16 1.70
C THR A 96 -4.53 33.17 1.77
N ARG A 97 -3.88 32.70 2.85
CA ARG A 97 -2.41 32.56 2.96
C ARG A 97 -1.88 31.12 2.85
N LEU A 98 -2.75 30.12 2.70
CA LEU A 98 -2.36 28.70 2.62
C LEU A 98 -1.83 28.17 1.26
N PRO A 99 -2.06 28.78 0.08
CA PRO A 99 -1.58 28.18 -1.16
C PRO A 99 -0.04 28.21 -1.27
N LEU A 100 0.60 29.29 -0.81
CA LEU A 100 2.06 29.42 -0.82
C LEU A 100 2.76 28.44 0.13
N LEU A 101 2.21 28.27 1.34
CA LEU A 101 2.78 27.31 2.30
C LEU A 101 2.65 25.87 1.78
N LYS A 102 1.50 25.53 1.18
CA LYS A 102 1.29 24.23 0.53
C LYS A 102 2.31 24.01 -0.59
N GLU A 103 2.49 25.01 -1.45
CA GLU A 103 3.44 24.96 -2.55
C GLU A 103 4.88 24.80 -2.05
N LEU A 104 5.26 25.52 -1.00
CA LEU A 104 6.58 25.44 -0.38
C LEU A 104 6.83 24.04 0.20
N VAL A 105 5.86 23.47 0.93
CA VAL A 105 5.96 22.10 1.47
C VAL A 105 6.11 21.07 0.35
N LEU A 106 5.35 21.22 -0.74
CA LEU A 106 5.46 20.32 -1.90
C LEU A 106 6.82 20.44 -2.62
N ARG A 107 7.34 21.66 -2.79
CA ARG A 107 8.67 21.90 -3.36
C ARG A 107 9.76 21.34 -2.44
N PHE A 108 9.61 21.51 -1.14
CA PHE A 108 10.53 20.95 -0.14
C PHE A 108 10.54 19.42 -0.18
N GLU A 109 9.36 18.78 -0.27
CA GLU A 109 9.24 17.33 -0.46
C GLU A 109 9.94 16.86 -1.74
N LEU A 110 9.75 17.58 -2.85
CA LEU A 110 10.39 17.27 -4.12
C LEU A 110 11.93 17.37 -4.03
N VAL A 111 12.45 18.41 -3.39
CA VAL A 111 13.90 18.60 -3.19
C VAL A 111 14.48 17.46 -2.35
N LEU A 112 13.82 17.07 -1.26
CA LEU A 112 14.25 15.95 -0.43
C LEU A 112 14.26 14.63 -1.22
N LEU A 113 13.25 14.41 -2.05
CA LEU A 113 13.14 13.18 -2.83
C LEU A 113 14.18 13.10 -3.95
N ILE A 114 14.40 14.19 -4.69
CA ILE A 114 15.46 14.28 -5.71
C ILE A 114 16.83 14.15 -5.04
N GLY A 115 17.05 14.84 -3.91
CA GLY A 115 18.28 14.75 -3.13
C GLY A 115 18.56 13.32 -2.64
N PHE A 116 17.52 12.58 -2.21
CA PHE A 116 17.64 11.17 -1.87
C PHE A 116 18.07 10.33 -3.08
N VAL A 117 17.39 10.45 -4.23
CA VAL A 117 17.72 9.68 -5.42
C VAL A 117 19.16 9.95 -5.89
N MET A 118 19.56 11.22 -5.92
CA MET A 118 20.91 11.63 -6.33
C MET A 118 21.98 11.12 -5.36
N SER A 119 21.75 11.25 -4.05
CA SER A 119 22.71 10.77 -3.05
C SER A 119 22.85 9.24 -3.07
N VAL A 120 21.75 8.50 -3.24
CA VAL A 120 21.80 7.04 -3.41
C VAL A 120 22.54 6.64 -4.67
N PHE A 121 22.33 7.37 -5.78
CA PHE A 121 23.07 7.12 -7.02
C PHE A 121 24.59 7.27 -6.84
N VAL A 122 25.03 8.29 -6.11
CA VAL A 122 26.45 8.48 -5.75
C VAL A 122 26.97 7.33 -4.85
N VAL A 123 26.18 6.90 -3.87
CA VAL A 123 26.56 5.78 -2.98
C VAL A 123 26.69 4.44 -3.75
N ILE A 124 25.86 4.22 -4.76
CA ILE A 124 25.92 3.00 -5.58
C ILE A 124 27.10 3.06 -6.56
N THR A 125 27.32 4.20 -7.21
CA THR A 125 28.39 4.35 -8.23
C THR A 125 29.79 4.43 -7.62
N SER A 126 29.95 5.00 -6.43
CA SER A 126 31.23 5.04 -5.69
C SER A 126 31.78 3.66 -5.31
N LYS A 127 30.94 2.62 -5.26
CA LYS A 127 31.40 1.21 -5.12
C LYS A 127 32.28 0.75 -6.28
N PHE A 128 32.21 1.42 -7.43
CA PHE A 128 32.90 1.01 -8.65
C PHE A 128 34.15 1.84 -8.99
N LYS A 129 34.46 2.95 -8.29
CA LYS A 129 35.61 3.80 -8.66
C LYS A 129 36.23 4.62 -7.50
N ALA A 130 37.57 4.58 -7.49
CA ALA A 130 38.56 5.43 -6.82
C ALA A 130 38.74 5.29 -5.28
N PRO A 131 39.90 4.77 -4.81
CA PRO A 131 40.31 4.93 -3.41
C PRO A 131 40.53 6.43 -3.09
N GLY A 132 40.00 6.91 -1.95
CA GLY A 132 40.13 8.31 -1.51
C GLY A 132 38.80 9.09 -1.39
N THR A 133 37.67 8.53 -1.82
CA THR A 133 36.33 9.18 -1.72
C THR A 133 35.53 8.81 -0.46
N GLU A 134 36.15 8.14 0.51
CA GLU A 134 35.46 7.52 1.64
C GLU A 134 34.62 8.50 2.48
N ASN A 135 35.15 9.70 2.73
CA ASN A 135 34.44 10.75 3.46
C ASN A 135 33.21 11.26 2.70
N LEU A 136 33.32 11.39 1.37
CA LEU A 136 32.21 11.79 0.51
C LEU A 136 31.12 10.72 0.52
N VAL A 137 31.49 9.45 0.39
CA VAL A 137 30.53 8.34 0.44
C VAL A 137 29.83 8.27 1.79
N LYS A 138 30.58 8.40 2.90
CA LYS A 138 30.02 8.40 4.26
C LYS A 138 29.03 9.56 4.45
N ASN A 139 29.36 10.76 3.98
CA ASN A 139 28.47 11.91 4.02
C ASN A 139 27.22 11.68 3.14
N CYS A 140 27.38 11.18 1.91
CA CYS A 140 26.25 10.87 1.03
C CYS A 140 25.32 9.80 1.61
N VAL A 141 25.84 8.82 2.36
CA VAL A 141 25.04 7.82 3.08
C VAL A 141 24.22 8.47 4.19
N ASN A 142 24.82 9.36 4.98
CA ASN A 142 24.10 10.06 6.05
C ASN A 142 23.05 11.02 5.49
N VAL A 143 23.39 11.74 4.43
CA VAL A 143 22.48 12.63 3.71
C VAL A 143 21.32 11.85 3.10
N SER A 144 21.57 10.72 2.42
CA SER A 144 20.50 9.93 1.81
C SER A 144 19.51 9.41 2.84
N ARG A 145 20.00 8.88 3.98
CA ARG A 145 19.16 8.42 5.09
C ARG A 145 18.32 9.55 5.68
N SER A 146 18.96 10.67 5.96
CA SER A 146 18.29 11.84 6.55
C SER A 146 17.23 12.37 5.60
N PHE A 147 17.55 12.54 4.32
CA PHE A 147 16.61 13.04 3.32
C PHE A 147 15.42 12.10 3.15
N PHE A 148 15.62 10.79 3.14
CA PHE A 148 14.52 9.84 3.03
C PHE A 148 13.60 9.84 4.27
N ILE A 149 14.17 9.90 5.48
CA ILE A 149 13.39 9.95 6.72
C ILE A 149 12.62 11.26 6.82
N ILE A 150 13.27 12.40 6.56
CA ILE A 150 12.62 13.72 6.60
C ILE A 150 11.54 13.79 5.53
N PHE A 151 11.80 13.28 4.31
CA PHE A 151 10.82 13.17 3.24
C PHE A 151 9.56 12.42 3.69
N LEU A 152 9.72 11.21 4.24
CA LEU A 152 8.58 10.40 4.70
C LEU A 152 7.84 11.08 5.85
N PHE A 153 8.56 11.71 6.77
CA PHE A 153 7.97 12.42 7.89
C PHE A 153 7.13 13.62 7.42
N VAL A 154 7.67 14.46 6.54
CA VAL A 154 6.96 15.60 5.93
C VAL A 154 5.72 15.11 5.19
N ARG A 155 5.83 14.01 4.42
CA ARG A 155 4.73 13.44 3.66
C ARG A 155 3.61 12.90 4.57
N VAL A 156 3.96 12.19 5.64
CA VAL A 156 2.99 11.71 6.64
C VAL A 156 2.27 12.88 7.30
N LEU A 157 3.00 13.93 7.71
CA LEU A 157 2.40 15.14 8.29
C LEU A 157 1.49 15.87 7.30
N ARG A 158 1.85 15.91 6.02
CA ARG A 158 1.05 16.52 4.96
C ARG A 158 -0.25 15.77 4.70
N GLU A 159 -0.23 14.44 4.72
CA GLU A 159 -1.39 13.61 4.38
C GLU A 159 -2.33 13.33 5.58
N ARG A 160 -1.78 13.15 6.79
CA ARG A 160 -2.55 12.81 7.99
C ARG A 160 -2.74 13.97 8.97
N GLY A 161 -1.95 15.03 8.84
CA GLY A 161 -1.96 16.18 9.75
C GLY A 161 -1.19 15.90 11.04
N LEU A 162 -1.34 16.81 12.02
CA LEU A 162 -0.73 16.65 13.34
C LEU A 162 -1.32 15.45 14.08
N PRO A 163 -0.49 14.71 14.87
CA PRO A 163 -0.94 13.53 15.56
C PRO A 163 -2.06 13.87 16.53
N LYS A 164 -3.26 13.38 16.24
CA LYS A 164 -4.36 13.37 17.21
C LYS A 164 -4.13 12.16 18.10
N MET A 165 -4.00 12.37 19.41
CA MET A 165 -3.77 11.30 20.41
C MET A 165 -5.01 10.41 20.62
N LYS A 166 -5.59 9.90 19.53
CA LYS A 166 -6.72 8.97 19.51
C LYS A 166 -6.23 7.62 18.98
N MET A 167 -6.67 6.52 19.59
CA MET A 167 -6.26 5.17 19.20
C MET A 167 -6.62 4.84 17.74
N GLU A 168 -7.77 5.34 17.27
CA GLU A 168 -8.20 5.20 15.87
C GLU A 168 -7.23 5.88 14.88
N TYR A 169 -6.65 7.03 15.27
CA TYR A 169 -5.65 7.73 14.47
C TYR A 169 -4.39 6.88 14.34
N PHE A 170 -3.90 6.29 15.44
CA PHE A 170 -2.74 5.39 15.40
C PHE A 170 -3.01 4.11 14.60
N ASN A 171 -4.20 3.53 14.68
CA ASN A 171 -4.55 2.37 13.86
C ASN A 171 -4.60 2.73 12.36
N SER A 172 -5.16 3.90 12.03
CA SER A 172 -5.16 4.41 10.65
C SER A 172 -3.75 4.70 10.13
N LEU A 173 -2.87 5.22 10.99
CA LEU A 173 -1.47 5.53 10.70
C LEU A 173 -0.64 4.25 10.54
N SER A 174 -0.94 3.19 11.29
CA SER A 174 -0.28 1.88 11.16
C SER A 174 -0.50 1.25 9.80
N ASN A 175 -1.68 1.46 9.22
CA ASN A 175 -2.03 0.95 7.90
C ASN A 175 -1.43 1.79 6.76
N ASP A 176 -0.82 2.94 7.06
CA ASP A 176 -0.20 3.77 6.03
C ASP A 176 1.11 3.20 5.52
N GLN A 177 1.22 3.18 4.19
CA GLN A 177 2.40 2.68 3.51
C GLN A 177 3.65 3.52 3.82
N TYR A 178 3.50 4.84 4.00
CA TYR A 178 4.62 5.74 4.30
C TYR A 178 5.19 5.53 5.71
N VAL A 179 4.34 5.22 6.68
CA VAL A 179 4.74 4.89 8.05
C VAL A 179 5.46 3.55 8.08
N GLN A 180 4.96 2.57 7.33
CA GLN A 180 5.65 1.29 7.14
C GLN A 180 7.03 1.50 6.49
N SER A 181 7.14 2.35 5.45
CA SER A 181 8.43 2.70 4.84
C SER A 181 9.37 3.47 5.78
N LEU A 182 8.82 4.23 6.73
CA LEU A 182 9.60 4.92 7.77
C LEU A 182 10.16 3.91 8.78
N MET A 183 9.34 2.98 9.24
CA MET A 183 9.77 1.87 10.12
C MET A 183 10.84 0.99 9.47
N TYR A 184 10.69 0.71 8.17
CA TYR A 184 11.72 0.04 7.38
C TYR A 184 13.04 0.81 7.44
N SER A 185 13.00 2.14 7.23
CA SER A 185 14.21 2.97 7.20
C SER A 185 14.91 3.02 8.55
N ILE A 186 14.16 3.09 9.66
CA ILE A 186 14.70 3.06 11.02
C ILE A 186 15.47 1.77 11.28
N SER A 187 14.99 0.64 10.75
CA SER A 187 15.62 -0.67 10.92
C SER A 187 17.06 -0.74 10.35
N PHE A 188 17.41 0.15 9.42
CA PHE A 188 18.70 0.17 8.74
C PHE A 188 19.58 1.39 9.05
N ILE A 189 19.20 2.25 10.01
CA ILE A 189 19.99 3.45 10.37
C ILE A 189 21.40 3.06 10.84
N SER A 190 21.51 2.03 11.68
CA SER A 190 22.79 1.60 12.27
C SER A 190 23.56 0.58 11.40
N VAL A 191 23.03 0.22 10.23
CA VAL A 191 23.60 -0.85 9.38
C VAL A 191 24.56 -0.25 8.34
N PRO A 192 25.66 -0.91 7.97
CA PRO A 192 26.49 -0.44 6.86
C PRO A 192 25.71 -0.41 5.54
N PRO A 193 25.95 0.59 4.67
CA PRO A 193 25.20 0.78 3.43
C PRO A 193 25.48 -0.34 2.44
N LYS A 194 24.41 -1.05 2.04
CA LYS A 194 24.41 -2.03 0.95
C LYS A 194 23.30 -1.68 -0.03
N ALA A 195 23.56 -1.86 -1.33
CA ALA A 195 22.60 -1.52 -2.39
C ALA A 195 21.24 -2.20 -2.20
N LEU A 196 21.22 -3.44 -1.69
CA LEU A 196 19.99 -4.19 -1.44
C LEU A 196 19.03 -3.47 -0.48
N TYR A 197 19.54 -2.77 0.54
CA TYR A 197 18.69 -2.07 1.53
C TYR A 197 18.02 -0.83 0.94
N TYR A 198 18.64 -0.19 -0.06
CA TYR A 198 18.08 0.97 -0.74
C TYR A 198 17.03 0.59 -1.80
N ALA A 199 16.98 -0.66 -2.25
CA ALA A 199 16.07 -1.04 -3.34
C ALA A 199 14.58 -0.82 -3.02
N PRO A 200 14.02 -1.25 -1.85
CA PRO A 200 12.65 -0.92 -1.48
C PRO A 200 12.39 0.59 -1.33
N GLN A 201 13.39 1.34 -0.84
CA GLN A 201 13.31 2.79 -0.66
C GLN A 201 13.29 3.52 -2.01
N LEU A 202 14.09 3.06 -2.98
CA LEU A 202 14.09 3.56 -4.35
C LEU A 202 12.75 3.32 -5.04
N VAL A 203 12.19 2.11 -4.93
CA VAL A 203 10.84 1.82 -5.48
C VAL A 203 9.78 2.72 -4.85
N THR A 204 9.86 2.94 -3.54
CA THR A 204 8.96 3.87 -2.83
C THR A 204 9.12 5.31 -3.31
N SER A 205 10.36 5.77 -3.48
CA SER A 205 10.62 7.12 -4.02
C SER A 205 10.12 7.28 -5.45
N LEU A 206 10.22 6.24 -6.29
CA LEU A 206 9.75 6.26 -7.67
C LEU A 206 8.23 6.39 -7.75
N LEU A 207 7.51 5.62 -6.92
CA LEU A 207 6.05 5.73 -6.78
C LEU A 207 5.62 7.11 -6.27
N CYS A 208 6.39 7.70 -5.36
CA CYS A 208 6.12 9.03 -4.83
C CYS A 208 6.37 10.12 -5.88
N LEU A 209 7.43 9.99 -6.67
CA LEU A 209 7.78 10.91 -7.75
C LEU A 209 6.73 10.89 -8.86
N SER A 210 6.23 9.71 -9.25
CA SER A 210 5.19 9.59 -10.27
C SER A 210 3.86 10.18 -9.81
N SER A 211 3.46 9.95 -8.54
CA SER A 211 2.27 10.56 -7.94
C SER A 211 2.38 12.09 -7.87
N LEU A 212 3.52 12.63 -7.42
CA LEU A 212 3.76 14.08 -7.38
C LEU A 212 3.74 14.71 -8.78
N TYR A 213 4.33 14.04 -9.77
CA TYR A 213 4.37 14.51 -11.15
C TYR A 213 2.97 14.60 -11.77
N LYS A 214 2.09 13.64 -11.44
CA LYS A 214 0.70 13.62 -11.90
C LYS A 214 -0.16 14.70 -11.27
N GLU A 215 0.01 14.91 -9.96
CA GLU A 215 -0.81 15.86 -9.19
C GLU A 215 -0.37 17.31 -9.43
N HIS A 216 0.93 17.56 -9.56
CA HIS A 216 1.50 18.91 -9.62
C HIS A 216 2.67 19.01 -10.61
N PRO A 217 2.43 18.93 -11.92
CA PRO A 217 3.49 18.95 -12.94
C PRO A 217 4.26 20.29 -13.00
N SER A 218 3.64 21.39 -12.57
CA SER A 218 4.24 22.73 -12.56
C SER A 218 5.33 22.91 -11.49
N LEU A 219 5.39 22.02 -10.48
CA LEU A 219 6.40 22.11 -9.40
C LEU A 219 7.76 21.55 -9.80
N PHE A 220 7.82 20.79 -10.89
CA PHE A 220 9.05 20.17 -11.34
C PHE A 220 9.97 21.19 -12.02
N PRO A 221 11.29 21.15 -11.76
CA PRO A 221 12.24 21.99 -12.48
C PRO A 221 12.19 21.68 -13.98
N ARG A 222 12.49 22.68 -14.82
CA ARG A 222 12.46 22.56 -16.30
C ARG A 222 13.25 21.34 -16.81
N LEU A 223 14.35 20.99 -16.14
CA LEU A 223 15.18 19.82 -16.44
C LEU A 223 14.44 18.47 -16.32
N LEU A 224 13.43 18.38 -15.46
CA LEU A 224 12.62 17.18 -15.25
C LEU A 224 11.30 17.18 -16.04
N GLN A 225 11.00 18.27 -16.77
CA GLN A 225 9.82 18.38 -17.63
C GLN A 225 10.05 17.86 -19.06
N ILE A 226 11.17 17.18 -19.30
CA ILE A 226 11.50 16.59 -20.60
C ILE A 226 10.50 15.48 -20.94
N GLN A 227 10.13 15.35 -22.22
CA GLN A 227 9.16 14.37 -22.71
C GLN A 227 9.49 12.92 -22.31
N LYS A 228 10.79 12.56 -22.24
CA LYS A 228 11.25 11.26 -21.76
C LYS A 228 10.92 11.01 -20.28
N VAL A 229 11.09 12.01 -19.42
CA VAL A 229 10.74 11.90 -17.99
C VAL A 229 9.24 11.75 -17.83
N LYS A 230 8.45 12.51 -18.61
CA LYS A 230 6.99 12.38 -18.65
C LYS A 230 6.57 10.96 -19.01
N GLU A 231 7.17 10.36 -20.04
CA GLU A 231 6.87 8.99 -20.48
C GLU A 231 7.25 7.94 -19.42
N ILE A 232 8.38 8.13 -18.73
CA ILE A 232 8.78 7.24 -17.62
C ILE A 232 7.78 7.34 -16.48
N MET A 233 7.39 8.55 -16.07
CA MET A 233 6.44 8.75 -14.97
C MET A 233 5.05 8.18 -15.30
N THR A 234 4.60 8.29 -16.55
CA THR A 234 3.32 7.69 -16.97
C THR A 234 3.39 6.17 -17.02
N LYS A 235 4.49 5.56 -17.48
CA LYS A 235 4.70 4.11 -17.43
C LYS A 235 4.75 3.58 -16.00
N VAL A 236 5.39 4.32 -15.09
CA VAL A 236 5.45 4.00 -13.66
C VAL A 236 4.06 4.03 -13.02
N ASP A 237 3.24 5.04 -13.34
CA ASP A 237 1.86 5.13 -12.84
C ASP A 237 0.99 3.98 -13.36
N GLN A 238 1.08 3.66 -14.66
CA GLN A 238 0.38 2.53 -15.28
C GLN A 238 0.74 1.18 -14.64
N ASN A 239 2.02 1.01 -14.26
CA ASN A 239 2.53 -0.20 -13.63
C ASN A 239 2.61 -0.11 -12.10
N GLY A 240 1.89 0.81 -11.46
CA GLY A 240 1.96 1.03 -10.01
C GLY A 240 1.70 -0.25 -9.19
N TYR A 241 0.78 -1.11 -9.63
CA TYR A 241 0.53 -2.41 -9.00
C TYR A 241 1.78 -3.31 -9.00
N PHE A 242 2.47 -3.41 -10.13
CA PHE A 242 3.68 -4.23 -10.25
C PHE A 242 4.80 -3.69 -9.37
N LEU A 243 4.95 -2.37 -9.27
CA LEU A 243 5.93 -1.73 -8.40
C LEU A 243 5.65 -1.96 -6.90
N CYS A 244 4.39 -1.88 -6.48
CA CYS A 244 3.99 -2.24 -5.11
C CYS A 244 4.30 -3.71 -4.80
N LYS A 245 4.05 -4.61 -5.76
CA LYS A 245 4.40 -6.03 -5.64
C LYS A 245 5.91 -6.25 -5.61
N LEU A 246 6.68 -5.55 -6.45
CA LEU A 246 8.15 -5.59 -6.47
C LEU A 246 8.73 -5.11 -5.14
N ARG A 247 8.21 -4.01 -4.58
CA ARG A 247 8.58 -3.52 -3.24
C ARG A 247 8.38 -4.61 -2.19
N ALA A 248 7.22 -5.26 -2.16
CA ALA A 248 6.94 -6.35 -1.22
C ALA A 248 7.89 -7.54 -1.41
N HIS A 249 8.22 -7.90 -2.66
CA HIS A 249 9.22 -8.94 -2.93
C HIS A 249 10.62 -8.59 -2.41
N LEU A 250 11.06 -7.35 -2.61
CA LEU A 250 12.37 -6.90 -2.13
C LEU A 250 12.44 -6.91 -0.60
N GLU A 251 11.37 -6.45 0.07
CA GLU A 251 11.29 -6.51 1.53
C GLU A 251 11.33 -7.96 2.04
N VAL A 252 10.55 -8.89 1.47
CA VAL A 252 10.61 -10.29 1.91
C VAL A 252 11.98 -10.91 1.64
N ALA A 253 12.63 -10.58 0.52
CA ALA A 253 13.94 -11.10 0.15
C ALA A 253 15.09 -10.62 1.06
N ILE A 254 14.93 -9.50 1.75
CA ILE A 254 15.93 -8.99 2.70
C ILE A 254 16.01 -9.87 3.97
N LEU A 255 14.91 -10.52 4.38
CA LEU A 255 14.90 -11.36 5.58
C LEU A 255 15.91 -12.51 5.53
N PRO A 256 15.91 -13.41 4.53
CA PRO A 256 16.89 -14.50 4.47
C PRO A 256 18.32 -13.96 4.36
N TYR A 257 18.52 -12.82 3.69
CA TYR A 257 19.83 -12.18 3.63
C TYR A 257 20.33 -11.71 5.01
N LEU A 258 19.45 -11.12 5.84
CA LEU A 258 19.79 -10.72 7.21
C LEU A 258 20.04 -11.94 8.12
N VAL A 259 19.27 -13.01 7.95
CA VAL A 259 19.47 -14.27 8.70
C VAL A 259 20.86 -14.84 8.38
N LEU A 260 21.24 -14.94 7.11
CA LEU A 260 22.57 -15.39 6.69
C LEU A 260 23.69 -14.48 7.22
N LEU A 261 23.49 -13.17 7.25
CA LEU A 261 24.45 -12.23 7.84
C LEU A 261 24.62 -12.41 9.35
N GLY A 262 23.53 -12.74 10.07
CA GLY A 262 23.57 -13.07 11.49
C GLY A 262 24.38 -14.34 11.75
N PHE A 263 24.12 -15.42 10.99
CA PHE A 263 24.85 -16.68 11.13
C PHE A 263 26.33 -16.58 10.77
N THR A 264 26.68 -15.74 9.79
CA THR A 264 28.08 -15.53 9.37
C THR A 264 28.86 -14.58 10.29
N GLY A 265 28.23 -14.04 11.35
CA GLY A 265 28.85 -13.09 12.29
C GLY A 265 29.20 -11.73 11.68
N ARG A 266 28.90 -11.51 10.40
CA ARG A 266 29.18 -10.27 9.66
C ARG A 266 28.12 -9.20 9.86
N GLY A 267 26.97 -9.55 10.42
CA GLY A 267 25.92 -8.63 10.81
C GLY A 267 25.69 -8.68 12.32
N GLY A 268 25.42 -7.52 12.92
CA GLY A 268 24.88 -7.48 14.28
C GLY A 268 23.50 -8.16 14.34
N ILE A 269 23.08 -8.57 15.53
CA ILE A 269 21.74 -9.14 15.78
C ILE A 269 20.66 -8.05 15.74
N MET A 270 21.01 -6.81 16.11
CA MET A 270 20.07 -5.69 16.22
C MET A 270 19.27 -5.40 14.92
N PRO A 271 19.90 -5.33 13.73
CA PRO A 271 19.17 -5.13 12.47
C PRO A 271 18.18 -6.26 12.14
N LEU A 272 18.53 -7.50 12.48
CA LEU A 272 17.62 -8.64 12.32
C LEU A 272 16.39 -8.48 13.22
N PHE A 273 16.60 -8.12 14.48
CA PHE A 273 15.52 -7.91 15.45
C PHE A 273 14.59 -6.76 15.05
N LEU A 274 15.16 -5.60 14.68
CA LEU A 274 14.38 -4.46 14.18
C LEU A 274 13.61 -4.81 12.92
N TYR A 275 14.24 -5.54 11.99
CA TYR A 275 13.60 -5.94 10.74
C TYR A 275 12.46 -6.92 10.95
N VAL A 276 12.62 -7.91 11.83
CA VAL A 276 11.55 -8.83 12.22
C VAL A 276 10.40 -8.09 12.91
N SER A 277 10.70 -7.08 13.72
CA SER A 277 9.70 -6.21 14.35
C SER A 277 8.92 -5.40 13.30
N PHE A 278 9.60 -4.85 12.30
CA PHE A 278 8.98 -4.20 11.14
C PHE A 278 8.08 -5.17 10.36
N LEU A 279 8.54 -6.38 10.06
CA LEU A 279 7.74 -7.39 9.37
C LEU A 279 6.49 -7.75 10.16
N LYS A 280 6.62 -7.94 11.48
CA LYS A 280 5.50 -8.21 12.38
C LYS A 280 4.48 -7.06 12.36
N PHE A 281 4.95 -5.82 12.42
CA PHE A 281 4.10 -4.64 12.32
C PHE A 281 3.34 -4.58 10.99
N LYS A 282 4.02 -4.85 9.87
CA LYS A 282 3.45 -4.83 8.53
C LYS A 282 2.45 -5.96 8.29
N ILE A 283 2.71 -7.15 8.85
CA ILE A 283 1.80 -8.29 8.85
C ILE A 283 0.54 -7.97 9.67
N ASN A 284 0.70 -7.37 10.86
CA ASN A 284 -0.42 -6.97 11.71
C ASN A 284 -1.31 -5.89 11.05
N SER A 285 -0.69 -5.00 10.27
CA SER A 285 -1.39 -3.99 9.46
C SER A 285 -2.08 -4.56 8.21
N LYS A 286 -2.04 -5.90 8.02
CA LYS A 286 -2.71 -6.63 6.94
C LYS A 286 -2.41 -6.11 5.52
N ASP A 287 -1.16 -5.73 5.25
CA ASP A 287 -0.77 -5.32 3.90
C ASP A 287 -0.98 -6.47 2.88
N VAL A 288 -1.87 -6.24 1.92
CA VAL A 288 -2.29 -7.21 0.91
C VAL A 288 -1.11 -7.67 0.05
N TYR A 289 -0.19 -6.76 -0.30
CA TYR A 289 0.94 -7.08 -1.17
C TYR A 289 1.98 -7.96 -0.47
N MET A 290 2.20 -7.68 0.81
CA MET A 290 3.12 -8.44 1.66
C MET A 290 2.59 -9.85 1.90
N MET A 291 1.31 -9.98 2.27
CA MET A 291 0.67 -11.27 2.51
C MET A 291 0.64 -12.14 1.27
N ASN A 292 0.33 -11.57 0.11
CA ASN A 292 0.33 -12.30 -1.16
C ASN A 292 1.73 -12.78 -1.54
N THR A 293 2.74 -11.96 -1.29
CA THR A 293 4.14 -12.34 -1.52
C THR A 293 4.58 -13.47 -0.59
N LEU A 294 4.28 -13.37 0.71
CA LEU A 294 4.60 -14.41 1.69
C LEU A 294 3.94 -15.75 1.36
N LYS A 295 2.64 -15.72 0.99
CA LYS A 295 1.92 -16.92 0.52
C LYS A 295 2.56 -17.49 -0.74
N GLY A 296 2.92 -16.65 -1.71
CA GLY A 296 3.59 -17.08 -2.93
C GLY A 296 4.97 -17.71 -2.68
N VAL A 297 5.77 -17.15 -1.78
CA VAL A 297 7.05 -17.73 -1.36
C VAL A 297 6.82 -19.06 -0.64
N HIS A 298 5.85 -19.12 0.27
CA HIS A 298 5.50 -20.35 0.97
C HIS A 298 5.11 -21.47 -0.01
N LEU A 299 4.27 -21.17 -1.00
CA LEU A 299 3.85 -22.12 -2.04
C LEU A 299 5.04 -22.59 -2.89
N LYS A 300 5.95 -21.69 -3.29
CA LYS A 300 7.15 -22.08 -4.05
C LYS A 300 8.05 -23.02 -3.26
N ILE A 301 8.27 -22.74 -1.98
CA ILE A 301 9.07 -23.60 -1.10
C ILE A 301 8.37 -24.96 -0.94
N LEU A 302 7.05 -24.97 -0.73
CA LEU A 302 6.27 -26.19 -0.57
C LEU A 302 6.27 -27.05 -1.85
N ASN A 303 6.18 -26.42 -3.02
CA ASN A 303 6.30 -27.11 -4.31
C ASN A 303 7.70 -27.71 -4.49
N GLY A 304 8.76 -26.99 -4.10
CA GLY A 304 10.14 -27.50 -4.13
C GLY A 304 10.35 -28.68 -3.18
N LEU A 305 9.79 -28.61 -1.97
CA LEU A 305 9.83 -29.68 -0.96
C LEU A 305 8.90 -30.86 -1.27
N SER A 306 7.98 -30.70 -2.21
CA SER A 306 7.10 -31.79 -2.67
C SER A 306 7.73 -32.63 -3.78
N ASN A 307 8.94 -32.29 -4.22
CA ASN A 307 9.69 -33.10 -5.17
C ASN A 307 10.11 -34.44 -4.50
N PRO A 308 9.86 -35.61 -5.14
CA PRO A 308 10.17 -36.92 -4.57
C PRO A 308 11.64 -37.13 -4.18
N LYS A 309 12.56 -36.28 -4.67
CA LYS A 309 13.98 -36.31 -4.30
C LYS A 309 14.32 -35.67 -2.95
N VAL A 310 13.35 -35.01 -2.28
CA VAL A 310 13.58 -34.33 -1.00
C VAL A 310 13.14 -35.23 0.16
N PRO A 311 13.99 -35.45 1.19
CA PRO A 311 13.61 -36.25 2.35
C PRO A 311 12.41 -35.66 3.10
N ALA A 312 11.47 -36.52 3.51
CA ALA A 312 10.27 -36.13 4.25
C ALA A 312 10.58 -35.38 5.57
N VAL A 313 11.76 -35.62 6.15
CA VAL A 313 12.26 -34.92 7.34
C VAL A 313 12.37 -33.41 7.10
N VAL A 314 12.87 -33.00 5.93
CA VAL A 314 13.03 -31.57 5.57
C VAL A 314 11.66 -30.90 5.42
N LYS A 315 10.69 -31.62 4.83
CA LYS A 315 9.31 -31.15 4.71
C LYS A 315 8.66 -30.95 6.08
N ASN A 316 8.83 -31.91 6.99
CA ASN A 316 8.30 -31.83 8.36
C ASN A 316 8.96 -30.72 9.18
N MET A 317 10.27 -30.53 9.03
CA MET A 317 11.01 -29.44 9.69
C MET A 317 10.54 -28.07 9.20
N TYR A 318 10.35 -27.90 7.89
CA TYR A 318 9.80 -26.67 7.32
C TYR A 318 8.38 -26.38 7.84
N GLN A 319 7.50 -27.38 7.86
CA GLN A 319 6.13 -27.20 8.37
C GLN A 319 6.11 -26.79 9.85
N ARG A 320 6.98 -27.37 10.69
CA ARG A 320 7.13 -26.95 12.10
C ARG A 320 7.64 -25.52 12.22
N ALA A 321 8.61 -25.12 11.40
CA ALA A 321 9.15 -23.77 11.38
C ALA A 321 8.08 -22.74 10.94
N VAL A 322 7.32 -23.05 9.88
CA VAL A 322 6.22 -22.20 9.40
C VAL A 322 5.16 -22.02 10.48
N LYS A 323 4.72 -23.10 11.14
CA LYS A 323 3.74 -23.02 12.22
C LYS A 323 4.24 -22.17 13.39
N SER A 324 5.51 -22.28 13.73
CA SER A 324 6.14 -21.47 14.79
C SER A 324 6.20 -19.98 14.41
N LEU A 325 6.55 -19.68 13.16
CA LEU A 325 6.55 -18.31 12.64
C LEU A 325 5.14 -17.72 12.58
N GLU A 326 4.15 -18.50 12.14
CA GLU A 326 2.75 -18.06 12.09
C GLU A 326 2.24 -17.70 13.49
N LEU A 327 2.54 -18.50 14.51
CA LEU A 327 2.23 -18.20 15.90
C LEU A 327 2.91 -16.91 16.39
N TYR A 328 4.20 -16.72 16.05
CA TYR A 328 4.94 -15.52 16.43
C TYR A 328 4.38 -14.24 15.77
N PHE A 329 3.99 -14.32 14.50
CA PHE A 329 3.50 -13.18 13.74
C PHE A 329 2.03 -12.86 13.99
N THR A 330 1.17 -13.86 14.20
CA THR A 330 -0.27 -13.65 14.41
C THR A 330 -0.65 -13.40 15.87
N GLY A 331 0.26 -13.66 16.82
CA GLY A 331 0.02 -13.42 18.24
C GLY A 331 -1.11 -14.26 18.85
N ARG A 332 -1.76 -15.13 18.08
CA ARG A 332 -2.74 -16.11 18.56
C ARG A 332 -1.98 -17.19 19.34
N ARG A 333 -1.78 -16.96 20.63
CA ARG A 333 -1.70 -18.06 21.58
C ARG A 333 -3.03 -18.79 21.47
N ARG A 334 -2.99 -20.08 21.09
CA ARG A 334 -4.13 -20.96 21.30
C ARG A 334 -4.41 -21.07 22.78
#